data_AF-A0A2M9JYJ9-F1
#
_entry.id   AF-A0A2M9JYJ9-F1
#
_cell.length_a   1.000
_cell.length_b   1.000
_cell.length_c   1.000
_cell.angle_alpha   90.00
_cell.angle_beta   90.00
_cell.angle_gamma   90.00
#
_symmetry.space_group_name_H-M   'P 1'
#
loop_
_entity.id
_entity.type
_entity.pdbx_description
1 polymer ?
#
loop_
_entity_poly.entity_id
_entity_poly.type
_entity_poly.pdbx_seq_one_letter_code
_entity_poly.pdbx_strand_id
1 'polypeptide(L)'
;MTSTDQDGAVGGPDRRTALQLAATAAVSGVLATGTGAPASASADTEPSAVTGPSAADGPLPAEPVADELAHYYRFWEIVQGRRLVKTHGYWAFDGPRIPFDPSGVHRLVENPDTQRLEEGSAARRASERCDRAYTEMLRTLNRVFDGHPEELRRAQKQMEALGKQARALMRMPSAPGAKTFLAPAFQLAEDR
;
A
#
# COMPACT_ATOMS: atom_id res chain seq x y z
N MET A 1 15.78 50.72 24.16
CA MET A 1 15.40 50.19 25.47
C MET A 1 13.93 49.81 25.42
N THR A 2 13.62 48.60 25.93
CA THR A 2 12.30 47.95 26.16
C THR A 2 11.44 47.71 24.91
N SER A 3 11.35 46.52 24.29
CA SER A 3 11.01 45.15 24.78
C SER A 3 9.59 45.03 25.34
N THR A 4 8.73 44.30 24.61
CA THR A 4 7.61 43.42 25.03
C THR A 4 6.94 42.97 23.71
N ASP A 5 7.41 41.89 23.06
CA ASP A 5 6.97 40.51 23.23
C ASP A 5 5.44 40.33 23.34
N GLN A 6 4.81 39.99 22.21
CA GLN A 6 3.60 39.16 22.21
C GLN A 6 3.82 38.00 21.24
N ASP A 7 4.10 36.86 21.84
CA ASP A 7 4.22 35.54 21.23
C ASP A 7 2.97 35.20 20.41
N GLY A 8 3.17 35.04 19.11
CA GLY A 8 2.20 34.44 18.20
C GLY A 8 2.15 32.93 18.44
N ALA A 9 1.13 32.48 19.15
CA ALA A 9 0.76 31.06 19.20
C ALA A 9 0.20 30.61 17.84
N VAL A 10 1.07 30.38 16.85
CA VAL A 10 0.72 29.66 15.63
C VAL A 10 0.81 28.18 15.97
N GLY A 11 -0.29 27.64 16.51
CA GLY A 11 -0.48 26.21 16.64
C GLY A 11 -0.44 25.57 15.26
N GLY A 12 0.65 24.85 14.96
CA GLY A 12 0.73 24.00 13.77
C GLY A 12 -0.41 22.98 13.79
N PRO A 13 -0.89 22.51 12.61
CA PRO A 13 -2.11 21.73 12.54
C PRO A 13 -2.03 20.48 13.42
N ASP A 14 -3.03 20.31 14.28
CA ASP A 14 -3.23 19.14 15.12
C ASP A 14 -3.23 17.88 14.23
N ARG A 15 -2.64 16.79 14.73
CA ARG A 15 -2.50 15.52 13.99
C ARG A 15 -3.85 15.01 13.45
N ARG A 16 -4.95 15.39 14.10
CA ARG A 16 -6.33 15.13 13.66
C ARG A 16 -6.72 15.90 12.40
N THR A 17 -6.30 17.15 12.24
CA THR A 17 -6.68 18.02 11.11
C THR A 17 -6.02 17.56 9.80
N ALA A 18 -4.79 17.05 9.86
CA ALA A 18 -4.10 16.47 8.70
C ALA A 18 -4.76 15.16 8.19
N LEU A 19 -5.45 14.43 9.07
CA LEU A 19 -6.12 13.17 8.74
C LEU A 19 -7.59 13.36 8.32
N GLN A 20 -8.30 14.36 8.85
CA GLN A 20 -9.70 14.63 8.49
C GLN A 20 -9.90 15.04 7.03
N LEU A 21 -8.91 15.64 6.38
CA LEU A 21 -9.01 16.04 4.98
C LEU A 21 -9.07 14.85 3.98
N ALA A 22 -8.81 13.62 4.44
CA ALA A 22 -8.86 12.42 3.59
C ALA A 22 -10.16 11.59 3.72
N ALA A 23 -11.08 11.93 4.63
CA ALA A 23 -12.17 11.03 5.04
C ALA A 23 -13.60 11.49 4.67
N THR A 24 -13.78 12.33 3.64
CA THR A 24 -15.12 12.79 3.24
C THR A 24 -15.59 12.10 1.97
N ALA A 25 -16.18 10.91 2.12
CA ALA A 25 -17.21 10.39 1.22
C ALA A 25 -17.86 9.15 1.86
N ALA A 26 -18.94 9.37 2.61
CA ALA A 26 -19.82 8.29 3.05
C ALA A 26 -21.28 8.63 2.70
N VAL A 27 -21.83 7.80 1.82
CA VAL A 27 -23.17 7.21 1.88
C VAL A 27 -24.38 8.08 1.52
N SER A 28 -25.09 7.63 0.50
CA SER A 28 -26.56 7.53 0.51
C SER A 28 -26.98 6.32 -0.35
N GLY A 29 -27.69 5.38 0.26
CA GLY A 29 -28.36 4.28 -0.45
C GLY A 29 -29.79 4.64 -0.84
N VAL A 30 -30.47 3.73 -1.57
CA VAL A 30 -31.91 3.39 -1.46
C VAL A 30 -32.27 2.28 -2.47
N LEU A 31 -33.31 1.52 -2.09
CA LEU A 31 -33.76 0.18 -2.51
C LEU A 31 -34.48 0.02 -3.87
N ALA A 32 -34.47 -1.25 -4.34
CA ALA A 32 -35.50 -2.06 -5.05
C ALA A 32 -36.06 -1.56 -6.41
N THR A 33 -36.43 -2.40 -7.41
CA THR A 33 -37.20 -3.66 -7.44
C THR A 33 -36.83 -4.54 -8.66
N GLY A 34 -37.01 -5.86 -8.55
CA GLY A 34 -36.54 -6.85 -9.54
C GLY A 34 -37.48 -7.25 -10.69
N THR A 35 -37.06 -8.25 -11.47
CA THR A 35 -37.84 -9.38 -12.07
C THR A 35 -36.96 -10.15 -13.07
N GLY A 36 -36.99 -11.50 -13.03
CA GLY A 36 -36.61 -12.35 -14.19
C GLY A 36 -35.63 -13.52 -13.96
N ALA A 37 -36.13 -14.61 -13.35
CA ALA A 37 -35.92 -16.05 -13.68
C ALA A 37 -34.51 -16.68 -13.92
N PRO A 38 -34.36 -18.01 -13.69
CA PRO A 38 -33.17 -18.57 -13.03
C PRO A 38 -32.17 -19.23 -13.99
N ALA A 39 -30.88 -19.00 -13.75
CA ALA A 39 -29.80 -19.85 -14.24
C ALA A 39 -28.88 -20.20 -13.06
N SER A 40 -28.61 -21.50 -12.94
CA SER A 40 -27.97 -22.19 -11.83
C SER A 40 -26.58 -21.62 -11.50
N ALA A 41 -26.50 -20.83 -10.44
CA ALA A 41 -25.26 -20.46 -9.76
C ALA A 41 -25.58 -20.18 -8.28
N SER A 42 -25.87 -21.24 -7.52
CA SER A 42 -26.08 -21.15 -6.08
C SER A 42 -24.78 -21.46 -5.35
N ALA A 43 -24.02 -20.41 -5.02
CA ALA A 43 -23.39 -20.20 -3.70
C ALA A 43 -22.30 -19.14 -3.80
N ASP A 44 -22.67 -17.86 -3.87
CA ASP A 44 -21.76 -16.75 -3.57
C ASP A 44 -22.60 -15.59 -3.03
N THR A 45 -22.58 -15.38 -1.72
CA THR A 45 -22.61 -14.09 -1.02
C THR A 45 -22.95 -14.33 0.46
N GLU A 46 -21.92 -14.47 1.28
CA GLU A 46 -21.89 -14.00 2.66
C GLU A 46 -20.50 -13.37 2.85
N PRO A 47 -20.34 -12.21 3.51
CA PRO A 47 -19.03 -11.61 3.71
C PRO A 47 -18.22 -12.55 4.61
N SER A 48 -17.25 -13.24 4.02
CA SER A 48 -16.30 -14.07 4.77
C SER A 48 -15.53 -13.17 5.73
N ALA A 49 -15.93 -13.21 7.00
CA ALA A 49 -14.99 -13.09 8.09
C ALA A 49 -13.85 -14.08 7.80
N VAL A 50 -12.62 -13.58 7.81
CA VAL A 50 -11.42 -14.34 7.49
C VAL A 50 -11.33 -15.59 8.36
N THR A 51 -11.65 -16.74 7.78
CA THR A 51 -11.43 -18.06 8.38
C THR A 51 -9.99 -18.45 8.08
N GLY A 52 -9.17 -18.56 9.12
CA GLY A 52 -7.85 -19.19 9.05
C GLY A 52 -7.96 -20.66 8.57
N PRO A 53 -6.85 -21.29 8.16
CA PRO A 53 -6.91 -22.61 7.52
C PRO A 53 -7.51 -23.68 8.44
N SER A 54 -8.57 -24.35 7.95
CA SER A 54 -9.10 -25.57 8.55
C SER A 54 -8.10 -26.70 8.31
N ALA A 55 -7.49 -27.18 9.39
CA ALA A 55 -6.56 -28.31 9.36
C ALA A 55 -7.30 -29.60 8.99
N ALA A 56 -6.96 -30.17 7.83
CA ALA A 56 -7.11 -31.59 7.54
C ALA A 56 -5.99 -32.02 6.57
N ASP A 57 -5.27 -33.06 6.98
CA ASP A 57 -4.20 -33.83 6.30
C ASP A 57 -2.75 -33.31 6.31
N GLY A 58 -1.93 -33.89 7.21
CA GLY A 58 -0.48 -34.07 7.07
C GLY A 58 0.42 -33.21 7.99
N PRO A 59 1.34 -33.80 8.79
CA PRO A 59 2.09 -33.05 9.80
C PRO A 59 3.33 -32.37 9.20
N LEU A 60 3.16 -31.14 8.71
CA LEU A 60 4.23 -30.15 8.82
C LEU A 60 4.10 -29.54 10.21
N PRO A 61 5.19 -29.33 10.99
CA PRO A 61 5.09 -28.62 12.24
C PRO A 61 4.58 -27.20 11.93
N ALA A 62 3.28 -27.00 12.15
CA ALA A 62 2.68 -25.70 12.17
C ALA A 62 3.31 -24.99 13.37
N GLU A 63 4.36 -24.20 13.11
CA GLU A 63 4.64 -23.03 13.94
C GLU A 63 3.28 -22.38 14.24
N PRO A 64 2.94 -22.10 15.50
CA PRO A 64 1.68 -21.44 15.81
C PRO A 64 1.65 -20.18 14.96
N VAL A 65 0.75 -20.15 13.96
CA VAL A 65 0.46 -18.95 13.19
C VAL A 65 -0.04 -17.97 14.23
N ALA A 66 0.88 -17.11 14.68
CA ALA A 66 0.56 -16.04 15.60
C ALA A 66 -0.67 -15.34 15.03
N ASP A 67 -1.71 -15.22 15.84
CA ASP A 67 -3.02 -14.63 15.49
C ASP A 67 -2.79 -13.34 14.69
N GLU A 68 -2.77 -13.45 13.36
CA GLU A 68 -2.24 -12.39 12.51
C GLU A 68 -3.39 -11.43 12.27
N LEU A 69 -3.24 -10.22 12.80
CA LEU A 69 -4.22 -9.16 12.61
C LEU A 69 -4.47 -8.92 11.12
N ALA A 70 -5.74 -8.85 10.74
CA ALA A 70 -6.13 -8.41 9.40
C ALA A 70 -5.46 -7.06 9.06
N HIS A 71 -5.15 -6.85 7.78
CA HIS A 71 -4.45 -5.64 7.32
C HIS A 71 -5.12 -4.33 7.76
N TYR A 72 -6.45 -4.32 7.85
CA TYR A 72 -7.19 -3.18 8.40
C TYR A 72 -6.69 -2.77 9.79
N TYR A 73 -6.59 -3.73 10.72
CA TYR A 73 -6.12 -3.46 12.07
C TYR A 73 -4.62 -3.16 12.10
N ARG A 74 -3.80 -3.80 11.26
CA ARG A 74 -2.37 -3.48 11.12
C ARG A 74 -2.14 -2.02 10.73
N PHE A 75 -2.88 -1.52 9.73
CA PHE A 75 -2.79 -0.11 9.35
C PHE A 75 -3.35 0.80 10.43
N TRP A 76 -4.39 0.38 11.14
CA TRP A 76 -4.92 1.14 12.25
C TRP A 76 -3.93 1.25 13.42
N GLU A 77 -3.13 0.21 13.71
CA GLU A 77 -2.03 0.28 14.68
C GLU A 77 -1.07 1.42 14.33
N ILE A 78 -0.73 1.59 13.04
CA ILE A 78 0.14 2.68 12.56
C ILE A 78 -0.50 4.04 12.80
N VAL A 79 -1.80 4.18 12.50
CA VAL A 79 -2.55 5.44 12.71
C VAL A 79 -2.62 5.78 14.21
N GLN A 80 -2.85 4.80 15.08
CA GLN A 80 -2.86 5.00 16.53
C GLN A 80 -1.46 5.12 17.13
N GLY A 81 -0.42 4.70 16.40
CA GLY A 81 0.96 4.66 16.86
C GLY A 81 1.21 3.63 17.97
N ARG A 82 0.33 2.65 18.14
CA ARG A 82 0.38 1.62 19.19
C ARG A 82 -0.18 0.31 18.66
N ARG A 83 0.38 -0.80 19.14
CA ARG A 83 -0.13 -2.13 18.80
C ARG A 83 -1.49 -2.40 19.42
N LEU A 84 -2.32 -3.13 18.69
CA LEU A 84 -3.61 -3.61 19.14
C LEU A 84 -3.38 -4.83 20.03
N VAL A 85 -3.89 -4.78 21.26
CA VAL A 85 -3.75 -5.85 22.25
C VAL A 85 -5.11 -6.20 22.82
N LYS A 86 -5.29 -7.46 23.17
CA LYS A 86 -6.47 -7.91 23.91
C LYS A 86 -6.15 -7.82 25.40
N THR A 87 -6.90 -7.02 26.14
CA THR A 87 -6.73 -6.83 27.59
C THR A 87 -8.08 -6.94 28.27
N HIS A 88 -8.19 -7.73 29.34
CA HIS A 88 -9.45 -7.98 30.06
C HIS A 88 -10.65 -8.37 29.17
N GLY A 89 -10.39 -9.09 28.08
CA GLY A 89 -11.43 -9.57 27.17
C GLY A 89 -11.86 -8.60 26.05
N TYR A 90 -11.41 -7.35 26.06
CA TYR A 90 -11.65 -6.38 25.00
C TYR A 90 -10.37 -6.05 24.22
N TRP A 91 -10.52 -5.58 22.98
CA TRP A 91 -9.41 -5.13 22.14
C TRP A 91 -9.20 -3.62 22.31
N ALA A 92 -7.95 -3.21 22.53
CA ALA A 92 -7.58 -1.81 22.67
C ALA A 92 -6.17 -1.55 22.12
N PHE A 93 -5.91 -0.32 21.67
CA PHE A 93 -4.61 0.12 21.16
C PHE A 93 -3.65 0.52 22.30
N ASP A 94 -3.57 -0.31 23.33
CA ASP A 94 -2.76 -0.06 24.53
C ASP A 94 -1.42 -0.81 24.50
N GLY A 95 -1.12 -1.48 23.39
CA GLY A 95 0.11 -2.23 23.22
C GLY A 95 1.35 -1.35 23.09
N PRO A 96 2.52 -1.98 22.85
CA PRO A 96 3.77 -1.28 22.62
C PRO A 96 3.64 -0.19 21.55
N ARG A 97 4.30 0.94 21.78
CA ARG A 97 4.34 2.06 20.82
C ARG A 97 5.05 1.61 19.54
N ILE A 98 4.49 2.00 18.40
CA ILE A 98 5.14 1.83 17.10
C ILE A 98 6.07 3.02 16.86
N PRO A 99 7.39 2.80 16.72
CA PRO A 99 8.32 3.88 16.45
C PRO A 99 8.06 4.44 15.05
N PHE A 100 7.93 5.76 14.95
CA PHE A 100 7.75 6.47 13.70
C PHE A 100 8.56 7.77 13.75
N ASP A 101 9.49 7.91 12.79
CA ASP A 101 10.26 9.12 12.57
C ASP A 101 9.76 9.78 11.27
N PRO A 102 8.98 10.86 11.35
CA PRO A 102 8.52 11.58 10.17
C PRO A 102 9.66 12.15 9.32
N SER A 103 10.82 12.45 9.92
CA SER A 103 11.97 13.00 9.20
C SER A 103 12.74 11.95 8.40
N GLY A 104 12.57 10.67 8.76
CA GLY A 104 13.12 9.52 8.03
C GLY A 104 12.30 9.08 6.81
N VAL A 105 11.17 9.75 6.51
CA VAL A 105 10.30 9.40 5.37
C VAL A 105 10.70 10.20 4.14
N HIS A 106 11.06 9.51 3.05
CA HIS A 106 11.34 10.15 1.76
C HIS A 106 10.09 10.87 1.22
N ARG A 107 10.23 12.15 0.89
CA ARG A 107 9.19 12.89 0.16
C ARG A 107 9.28 12.55 -1.32
N LEU A 108 8.32 11.82 -1.83
CA LEU A 108 8.27 11.41 -3.23
C LEU A 108 7.58 12.48 -4.09
N VAL A 109 7.93 12.53 -5.38
CA VAL A 109 7.19 13.33 -6.38
C VAL A 109 5.77 12.79 -6.52
N GLU A 110 4.80 13.70 -6.53
CA GLU A 110 3.39 13.38 -6.74
C GLU A 110 3.11 13.17 -8.23
N ASN A 111 2.20 12.23 -8.54
CA ASN A 111 1.80 11.89 -9.91
C ASN A 111 2.99 11.71 -10.87
N PRO A 112 3.94 10.81 -10.55
CA PRO A 112 5.11 10.56 -11.38
C PRO A 112 4.70 10.14 -12.79
N ASP A 113 5.42 10.66 -13.78
CA ASP A 113 5.21 10.37 -15.19
C ASP A 113 6.56 10.23 -15.87
N THR A 114 6.86 9.03 -16.37
CA THR A 114 8.15 8.72 -16.99
C THR A 114 8.39 9.59 -18.22
N GLN A 115 7.34 9.95 -18.97
CA GLN A 115 7.48 10.74 -20.20
C GLN A 115 7.74 12.23 -19.93
N ARG A 116 7.45 12.72 -18.72
CA ARG A 116 7.80 14.11 -18.31
C ARG A 116 9.27 14.26 -17.92
N LEU A 117 9.97 13.15 -17.72
CA LEU A 117 11.41 13.18 -17.43
C LEU A 117 12.17 13.46 -18.72
N GLU A 118 13.26 14.22 -18.59
CA GLU A 118 14.14 14.57 -19.70
C GLU A 118 14.61 13.32 -20.44
N GLU A 119 14.48 13.33 -21.77
CA GLU A 119 14.86 12.21 -22.61
C GLU A 119 16.36 11.92 -22.50
N GLY A 120 16.74 10.64 -22.40
CA GLY A 120 18.14 10.26 -22.18
C GLY A 120 18.70 10.64 -20.81
N SER A 121 17.91 11.18 -19.88
CA SER A 121 18.38 11.42 -18.51
C SER A 121 18.54 10.11 -17.71
N ALA A 122 19.39 10.14 -16.68
CA ALA A 122 19.52 9.01 -15.75
C ALA A 122 18.21 8.72 -15.01
N ALA A 123 17.45 9.77 -14.67
CA ALA A 123 16.14 9.70 -14.05
C ALA A 123 15.15 8.94 -14.95
N ARG A 124 15.02 9.35 -16.22
CA ARG A 124 14.12 8.68 -17.18
C ARG A 124 14.49 7.23 -17.38
N ARG A 125 15.78 6.92 -17.60
CA ARG A 125 16.23 5.52 -17.73
C ARG A 125 15.90 4.67 -16.50
N ALA A 126 15.98 5.23 -15.30
CA ALA A 126 15.63 4.53 -14.07
C ALA A 126 14.12 4.30 -13.95
N SER A 127 13.31 5.30 -14.30
CA SER A 127 11.86 5.19 -14.34
C SER A 127 11.40 4.14 -15.37
N GLU A 128 11.93 4.19 -16.59
CA GLU A 128 11.65 3.21 -17.64
C GLU A 128 12.06 1.78 -17.25
N ARG A 129 13.15 1.59 -16.50
CA ARG A 129 13.52 0.26 -15.96
C ARG A 129 12.47 -0.25 -14.97
N CYS A 130 11.92 0.64 -14.14
CA CYS A 130 10.86 0.29 -13.20
C CYS A 130 9.56 -0.08 -13.94
N ASP A 131 9.17 0.71 -14.95
CA ASP A 131 7.97 0.48 -15.76
C ASP A 131 8.05 -0.82 -16.58
N ARG A 132 9.23 -1.14 -17.13
CA ARG A 132 9.47 -2.45 -17.78
C ARG A 132 9.34 -3.61 -16.79
N ALA A 133 9.98 -3.52 -15.62
CA ALA A 133 9.88 -4.56 -14.60
C ALA A 133 8.43 -4.77 -14.13
N TYR A 134 7.66 -3.69 -14.01
CA TYR A 134 6.23 -3.74 -13.69
C TYR A 134 5.43 -4.45 -14.79
N THR A 135 5.66 -4.08 -16.04
CA THR A 135 4.99 -4.66 -17.21
C THR A 135 5.27 -6.15 -17.35
N GLU A 136 6.55 -6.56 -17.22
CA GLU A 136 6.96 -7.97 -17.27
C GLU A 136 6.32 -8.81 -16.16
N MET A 137 6.25 -8.26 -14.94
CA MET A 137 5.58 -8.89 -13.81
C MET A 137 4.09 -9.11 -14.11
N LEU A 138 3.39 -8.07 -14.58
CA LEU A 138 1.97 -8.18 -14.91
C LEU A 138 1.69 -9.18 -16.04
N ARG A 139 2.51 -9.17 -17.10
CA ARG A 139 2.38 -10.14 -18.20
C ARG A 139 2.55 -11.57 -17.71
N THR A 140 3.50 -11.80 -16.81
CA THR A 140 3.74 -13.14 -16.25
C THR A 140 2.59 -13.56 -15.33
N LEU A 141 2.05 -12.65 -14.52
CA LEU A 141 0.86 -12.93 -13.71
C LEU A 141 -0.38 -13.21 -14.58
N ASN A 142 -0.55 -12.49 -15.70
CA ASN A 142 -1.62 -12.77 -16.64
C ASN A 142 -1.54 -14.20 -17.16
N ARG A 143 -0.33 -14.65 -17.55
CA ARG A 143 -0.12 -16.05 -17.98
C ARG A 143 -0.42 -17.07 -16.88
N VAL A 144 -0.06 -16.77 -15.62
CA VAL A 144 -0.39 -17.63 -14.48
C VAL A 144 -1.91 -17.82 -14.37
N PHE A 145 -2.67 -16.74 -14.49
CA PHE A 145 -4.13 -16.79 -14.42
C PHE A 145 -4.79 -17.36 -15.67
N ASP A 146 -4.10 -17.35 -16.82
CA ASP A 146 -4.52 -17.99 -18.07
C ASP A 146 -4.20 -19.50 -18.13
N GLY A 147 -3.83 -20.12 -17.01
CA GLY A 147 -3.63 -21.58 -16.93
C GLY A 147 -2.17 -22.04 -16.99
N HIS A 148 -1.21 -21.14 -16.76
CA HIS A 148 0.22 -21.48 -16.60
C HIS A 148 0.72 -21.32 -15.15
N PRO A 149 0.17 -22.08 -14.17
CA PRO A 149 0.50 -21.90 -12.75
C PRO A 149 1.99 -22.12 -12.42
N GLU A 150 2.72 -22.86 -13.24
CA GLU A 150 4.17 -23.07 -13.12
C GLU A 150 4.98 -21.77 -13.19
N GLU A 151 4.43 -20.72 -13.80
CA GLU A 151 5.09 -19.42 -13.90
C GLU A 151 4.99 -18.57 -12.62
N LEU A 152 4.23 -19.00 -11.61
CA LEU A 152 4.05 -18.21 -10.39
C LEU A 152 5.39 -17.92 -9.68
N ARG A 153 6.32 -18.89 -9.67
CA ARG A 153 7.67 -18.69 -9.09
C ARG A 153 8.45 -17.62 -9.87
N ARG A 154 8.25 -17.51 -11.18
CA ARG A 154 8.85 -16.47 -12.01
C ARG A 154 8.24 -15.10 -11.69
N ALA A 155 6.92 -15.03 -11.58
CA ALA A 155 6.21 -13.81 -11.20
C ALA A 155 6.68 -13.28 -9.82
N GLN A 156 6.85 -14.15 -8.83
CA GLN A 156 7.39 -13.78 -7.51
C GLN A 156 8.79 -13.14 -7.61
N LYS A 157 9.70 -13.74 -8.41
CA LYS A 157 11.02 -13.15 -8.65
C LYS A 157 10.94 -11.78 -9.32
N GLN A 158 9.98 -11.58 -10.23
CA GLN A 158 9.75 -10.28 -10.86
C GLN A 158 9.19 -9.25 -9.87
N MET A 159 8.34 -9.64 -8.92
CA MET A 159 7.89 -8.75 -7.83
C MET A 159 9.08 -8.27 -6.98
N GLU A 160 10.01 -9.16 -6.64
CA GLU A 160 11.24 -8.77 -5.94
C GLU A 160 12.11 -7.81 -6.76
N ALA A 161 12.24 -8.09 -8.07
CA ALA A 161 12.99 -7.25 -8.99
C ALA A 161 12.36 -5.85 -9.12
N LEU A 162 11.04 -5.76 -9.29
CA LEU A 162 10.29 -4.51 -9.29
C LEU A 162 10.54 -3.73 -7.99
N GLY A 163 10.46 -4.40 -6.83
CA GLY A 163 10.75 -3.78 -5.55
C GLY A 163 12.19 -3.23 -5.43
N LYS A 164 13.18 -3.87 -6.08
CA LYS A 164 14.56 -3.35 -6.15
C LYS A 164 14.64 -2.11 -7.06
N GLN A 165 14.01 -2.14 -8.23
CA GLN A 165 14.02 -1.00 -9.15
C GLN A 165 13.30 0.21 -8.56
N ALA A 166 12.12 0.02 -7.95
CA ALA A 166 11.36 1.07 -7.30
C ALA A 166 12.15 1.73 -6.16
N ARG A 167 12.82 0.93 -5.31
CA ARG A 167 13.69 1.45 -4.23
C ARG A 167 14.92 2.18 -4.75
N ALA A 168 15.50 1.73 -5.85
CA ALA A 168 16.62 2.44 -6.48
C ALA A 168 16.17 3.81 -7.00
N LEU A 169 15.00 3.88 -7.63
CA LEU A 169 14.39 5.11 -8.13
C LEU A 169 14.09 6.10 -6.99
N MET A 170 13.49 5.62 -5.89
CA MET A 170 13.14 6.43 -4.71
C MET A 170 14.34 6.96 -3.92
N ARG A 171 15.57 6.59 -4.28
CA ARG A 171 16.82 7.16 -3.74
C ARG A 171 17.40 8.27 -4.61
N MET A 172 16.85 8.49 -5.80
CA MET A 172 17.31 9.53 -6.70
C MET A 172 16.58 10.85 -6.41
N PRO A 173 17.29 11.97 -6.23
CA PRO A 173 16.65 13.28 -6.10
C PRO A 173 15.94 13.64 -7.41
N SER A 174 14.79 14.32 -7.33
CA SER A 174 13.98 14.66 -8.50
C SER A 174 14.61 15.75 -9.38
N ALA A 175 15.45 16.59 -8.79
CA ALA A 175 16.25 17.60 -9.46
C ALA A 175 17.50 17.89 -8.60
N PRO A 176 18.55 18.52 -9.17
CA PRO A 176 19.71 18.95 -8.38
C PRO A 176 19.29 19.83 -7.20
N GLY A 177 19.66 19.43 -5.98
CA GLY A 177 19.31 20.17 -4.74
C GLY A 177 17.87 20.03 -4.26
N ALA A 178 17.04 19.21 -4.92
CA ALA A 178 15.66 18.99 -4.49
C ALA A 178 15.57 18.19 -3.19
N LYS A 179 14.58 18.52 -2.35
CA LYS A 179 14.21 17.74 -1.15
C LYS A 179 13.24 16.59 -1.46
N THR A 180 12.87 16.45 -2.72
CA THR A 180 11.95 15.43 -3.24
C THR A 180 12.72 14.38 -4.02
N PHE A 181 12.24 13.15 -3.96
CA PHE A 181 12.82 11.99 -4.64
C PHE A 181 11.89 11.50 -5.75
N LEU A 182 12.47 10.86 -6.76
CA LEU A 182 11.68 10.26 -7.83
C LEU A 182 10.77 9.16 -7.29
N ALA A 183 9.66 8.93 -7.99
CA ALA A 183 8.68 7.90 -7.66
C ALA A 183 8.41 7.02 -8.89
N PRO A 184 8.09 5.73 -8.71
CA PRO A 184 7.68 4.88 -9.82
C PRO A 184 6.38 5.37 -10.45
N ALA A 185 6.34 5.47 -11.78
CA ALA A 185 5.12 5.82 -12.51
C ALA A 185 4.17 4.62 -12.64
N PHE A 186 4.70 3.38 -12.61
CA PHE A 186 3.95 2.14 -12.85
C PHE A 186 3.18 2.20 -14.17
N GLN A 187 3.82 2.77 -15.19
CA GLN A 187 3.25 2.84 -16.54
C GLN A 187 3.52 1.53 -17.27
N LEU A 188 2.62 1.14 -18.17
CA LEU A 188 2.88 0.04 -19.08
C LEU A 188 3.95 0.48 -20.08
N ALA A 189 5.05 -0.26 -20.13
CA ALA A 189 6.10 -0.04 -21.10
C ALA A 189 5.69 -0.68 -22.42
N GLU A 190 5.79 0.08 -23.51
CA GLU A 190 5.61 -0.46 -24.85
C GLU A 190 6.81 -1.34 -25.23
N ASP A 191 6.55 -2.40 -25.98
CA ASP A 191 7.62 -3.22 -26.56
C ASP A 191 8.32 -2.38 -27.65
N ARG A 192 9.58 -2.02 -27.39
CA ARG A 192 10.47 -1.35 -28.36
C ARG A 192 11.46 -2.34 -28.95
#